data_AF-A0A0U3HLF6-F1
#
_entry.id   AF-A0A0U3HLF6-F1
#
_cell.length_a   1.000
_cell.length_b   1.000
_cell.length_c   1.000
_cell.angle_alpha   90.00
_cell.angle_beta   90.00
_cell.angle_gamma   90.00
#
_symmetry.space_group_name_H-M   'P 1'
#
loop_
_entity.id
_entity.type
_entity.pdbx_description
1 polymer ?
#
loop_
_entity_poly.entity_id
_entity_poly.type
_entity_poly.pdbx_seq_one_letter_code
_entity_poly.pdbx_strand_id
1 'polypeptide(L)'
;MAPGRAAVISHAIFGRLTTVATAVFFLIPLVLGVLLTDEMDKPELMRAALVTYVVSVALVVFPYPQRRLPDVPTVLGVLLMLVSIQRSYDALDPEAQLFGGQWFTLGFDGFLVALGVRRRGGWGWATLVIATAISTTWGARSAVGAWEAALSNAASAALLLASQLIAREYDRASVAFVEASGMVRAARAHDEAEQGTVHASVRRVQEVRRLAGGLLERIAHDPSPVTDRELEQFRLTEAQLRDSIRGRSVATPYLLEAARAARGRGVQVDVLDERGGTLPGPVLRSATRQAMEVLGAARSGAVTIRALPAGDSAAVLIVHDRGPGDDEPVAIEIADGTGEVSRF
;
A
#
# COMPACT_ATOMS: atom_id res chain seq x y z
N MET A 1 -7.06 11.89 -10.45
CA MET A 1 -7.37 10.44 -10.50
C MET A 1 -6.31 9.71 -9.68
N ALA A 2 -6.69 9.09 -8.56
CA ALA A 2 -5.73 8.54 -7.60
C ALA A 2 -4.99 7.30 -8.18
N PRO A 3 -3.66 7.20 -8.03
CA PRO A 3 -2.83 6.14 -8.62
C PRO A 3 -3.23 4.72 -8.18
N GLY A 4 -3.93 4.58 -7.04
CA GLY A 4 -4.44 3.28 -6.56
C GLY A 4 -5.61 2.71 -7.38
N ARG A 5 -6.44 3.53 -8.03
CA ARG A 5 -7.60 3.02 -8.82
C ARG A 5 -7.17 2.40 -10.15
N ALA A 6 -6.14 2.95 -10.79
CA ALA A 6 -5.63 2.43 -12.07
C ALA A 6 -4.98 1.04 -11.92
N ALA A 7 -4.26 0.81 -10.82
CA ALA A 7 -3.61 -0.48 -10.55
C ALA A 7 -4.61 -1.61 -10.21
N VAL A 8 -5.71 -1.29 -9.51
CA VAL A 8 -6.78 -2.25 -9.19
C VAL A 8 -7.58 -2.61 -10.45
N ILE A 9 -7.85 -1.62 -11.30
CA ILE A 9 -8.56 -1.82 -12.58
C ILE A 9 -7.70 -2.65 -13.54
N SER A 10 -6.38 -2.42 -13.63
CA SER A 10 -5.50 -3.20 -14.50
C SER A 10 -5.39 -4.68 -14.09
N HIS A 11 -5.31 -4.97 -12.78
CA HIS A 11 -5.29 -6.36 -12.29
C HIS A 11 -6.60 -7.10 -12.55
N ALA A 12 -7.74 -6.44 -12.37
CA ALA A 12 -9.05 -7.03 -12.62
C ALA A 12 -9.30 -7.31 -14.12
N ILE A 13 -8.87 -6.40 -14.99
CA ILE A 13 -8.99 -6.56 -16.45
C ILE A 13 -8.04 -7.66 -16.93
N PHE A 14 -6.79 -7.68 -16.46
CA PHE A 14 -5.81 -8.71 -16.84
C PHE A 14 -6.26 -10.10 -16.37
N GLY A 15 -6.83 -10.21 -15.16
CA GLY A 15 -7.42 -11.45 -14.66
C GLY A 15 -8.58 -11.96 -15.52
N ARG A 16 -9.48 -11.07 -15.95
CA ARG A 16 -10.59 -11.45 -16.84
C ARG A 16 -10.12 -11.84 -18.24
N LEU A 17 -9.18 -11.09 -18.82
CA LEU A 17 -8.63 -11.35 -20.14
C LEU A 17 -7.93 -12.72 -20.19
N THR A 18 -7.14 -13.03 -19.16
CA THR A 18 -6.45 -14.32 -19.04
C THR A 18 -7.43 -15.48 -18.90
N THR A 19 -8.47 -15.37 -18.09
CA THR A 19 -9.51 -16.41 -18.01
C THR A 19 -10.25 -16.63 -19.33
N VAL A 20 -10.53 -15.56 -20.08
CA VAL A 20 -11.16 -15.67 -21.41
C VAL A 20 -10.22 -16.35 -22.39
N ALA A 21 -8.95 -15.96 -22.43
CA ALA A 21 -7.95 -16.59 -23.31
C ALA A 21 -7.78 -18.09 -22.97
N THR A 22 -7.75 -18.46 -21.70
CA THR A 22 -7.69 -19.86 -21.25
C THR A 22 -8.94 -20.63 -21.68
N ALA A 23 -10.14 -20.04 -21.51
CA ALA A 23 -11.38 -20.68 -21.94
C ALA A 23 -11.40 -20.90 -23.46
N VAL A 24 -11.01 -19.90 -24.26
CA VAL A 24 -10.90 -20.00 -25.72
C VAL A 24 -9.92 -21.10 -26.14
N PHE A 25 -8.76 -21.20 -25.49
CA PHE A 25 -7.78 -22.23 -25.76
C PHE A 25 -8.36 -23.65 -25.59
N PHE A 26 -9.08 -23.92 -24.50
CA PHE A 26 -9.68 -25.22 -24.24
C PHE A 26 -10.96 -25.50 -25.05
N LEU A 27 -11.57 -24.49 -25.67
CA LEU A 27 -12.69 -24.68 -26.59
C LEU A 27 -12.25 -25.29 -27.93
N ILE A 28 -11.02 -25.04 -28.38
CA ILE A 28 -10.49 -25.57 -29.65
C ILE A 28 -10.54 -27.12 -29.69
N PRO A 29 -9.95 -27.87 -28.74
CA PRO A 29 -10.01 -29.33 -28.75
C PRO A 29 -11.43 -29.85 -28.52
N LEU A 30 -12.26 -29.13 -27.76
CA LEU A 30 -13.67 -29.48 -27.58
C LEU A 30 -14.43 -29.45 -28.92
N VAL A 31 -14.26 -28.38 -29.70
CA VAL A 31 -14.88 -28.25 -31.03
C VAL A 31 -14.37 -29.33 -31.98
N LEU A 32 -13.05 -29.56 -32.01
CA LEU A 32 -12.47 -30.64 -32.81
C LEU A 32 -13.03 -32.01 -32.45
N GLY A 33 -13.12 -32.34 -31.17
CA GLY A 33 -13.68 -33.62 -30.73
C GLY A 33 -15.15 -33.80 -31.08
N VAL A 34 -15.95 -32.72 -31.01
CA VAL A 34 -17.36 -32.74 -31.47
C VAL A 34 -17.44 -32.98 -32.97
N LEU A 35 -16.64 -32.27 -33.78
CA LEU A 35 -16.63 -32.42 -35.24
C LEU A 35 -16.23 -33.82 -35.68
N LEU A 36 -15.30 -34.45 -34.96
CA LEU A 36 -14.80 -35.79 -35.27
C LEU A 36 -15.66 -36.90 -34.67
N THR A 37 -16.70 -36.59 -33.87
CA THR A 37 -17.45 -37.62 -33.13
C THR A 37 -18.10 -38.65 -34.04
N ASP A 38 -18.66 -38.22 -35.17
CA ASP A 38 -19.38 -39.10 -36.10
C ASP A 38 -18.44 -39.88 -37.03
N GLU A 39 -17.15 -39.51 -37.09
CA GLU A 39 -16.11 -40.21 -37.85
C GLU A 39 -15.44 -41.34 -37.05
N MET A 40 -15.74 -41.46 -35.75
CA MET A 40 -15.16 -42.46 -34.85
C MET A 40 -15.92 -43.78 -34.90
N ASP A 41 -15.20 -44.89 -34.75
CA ASP A 41 -15.78 -46.24 -34.71
C ASP A 41 -16.82 -46.40 -33.58
N LYS A 42 -16.59 -45.73 -32.44
CA LYS A 42 -17.49 -45.74 -31.28
C LYS A 42 -17.85 -44.33 -30.79
N PRO A 43 -18.87 -43.69 -31.38
CA PRO A 43 -19.24 -42.30 -31.07
C PRO A 43 -19.68 -42.11 -29.61
N GLU A 44 -20.29 -43.12 -28.98
CA GLU A 44 -20.73 -43.02 -27.58
C GLU A 44 -19.54 -42.95 -26.59
N LEU A 45 -18.41 -43.60 -26.91
CA LEU A 45 -17.19 -43.48 -26.11
C LEU A 45 -16.55 -42.10 -26.29
N MET A 46 -16.62 -41.55 -27.51
CA MET A 46 -16.15 -40.19 -27.79
C MET A 46 -16.95 -39.13 -27.02
N ARG A 47 -18.28 -39.23 -26.99
CA ARG A 47 -19.12 -38.32 -26.19
C ARG A 47 -18.81 -38.41 -24.70
N ALA A 48 -18.62 -39.62 -24.17
CA ALA A 48 -18.20 -39.81 -22.79
C ALA A 48 -16.83 -39.16 -22.50
N ALA A 49 -15.88 -39.28 -23.44
CA ALA A 49 -14.56 -38.65 -23.34
C ALA A 49 -14.66 -37.11 -23.33
N LEU A 50 -15.50 -36.52 -24.17
CA LEU A 50 -15.73 -35.07 -24.20
C LEU A 50 -16.29 -34.57 -22.86
N VAL A 51 -17.23 -35.29 -22.26
CA VAL A 51 -17.79 -34.93 -20.95
C VAL A 51 -16.71 -34.96 -19.87
N THR A 52 -15.91 -36.04 -19.79
CA THR A 52 -14.86 -36.14 -18.76
C THR A 52 -13.74 -35.12 -18.98
N TYR A 53 -13.42 -34.80 -20.24
CA TYR A 53 -12.49 -33.72 -20.60
C TYR A 53 -12.98 -32.35 -20.10
N VAL A 54 -14.22 -31.96 -20.42
CA VAL A 54 -14.78 -30.66 -20.02
C VAL A 54 -14.79 -30.51 -18.50
N VAL A 55 -15.22 -31.55 -17.77
CA VAL A 55 -15.24 -31.51 -16.30
C VAL A 55 -13.83 -31.42 -15.74
N SER A 56 -12.87 -32.17 -16.29
CA SER A 56 -11.47 -32.11 -15.88
C SER A 56 -10.86 -30.71 -16.05
N VAL A 57 -11.02 -30.12 -17.23
CA VAL A 57 -10.54 -28.77 -17.53
C VAL A 57 -11.20 -27.74 -16.63
N ALA A 58 -12.53 -27.82 -16.45
CA ALA A 58 -13.26 -26.90 -15.58
C ALA A 58 -12.71 -26.93 -14.14
N LEU A 59 -12.41 -28.12 -13.59
CA LEU A 59 -11.86 -28.26 -12.25
C LEU A 59 -10.48 -27.62 -12.06
N VAL A 60 -9.64 -27.61 -13.10
CA VAL A 60 -8.27 -27.05 -13.04
C VAL A 60 -8.24 -25.56 -13.38
N VAL A 61 -9.09 -25.12 -14.31
CA VAL A 61 -9.18 -23.72 -14.76
C VAL A 61 -9.97 -22.85 -13.79
N PHE A 62 -10.83 -23.44 -12.96
CA PHE A 62 -11.67 -22.71 -12.00
C PHE A 62 -10.84 -21.69 -11.18
N PRO A 63 -11.33 -20.45 -10.99
CA PRO A 63 -10.57 -19.37 -10.36
C PRO A 63 -10.51 -19.55 -8.84
N TYR A 64 -9.70 -20.50 -8.37
CA TYR A 64 -9.44 -20.67 -6.94
C TYR A 64 -8.64 -19.46 -6.39
N PRO A 65 -8.96 -18.99 -5.17
CA PRO A 65 -8.29 -17.86 -4.53
C PRO A 65 -6.83 -18.16 -4.14
N GLN A 66 -6.46 -19.43 -4.10
CA GLN A 66 -5.14 -19.90 -3.67
C GLN A 66 -4.21 -20.04 -4.88
N ARG A 67 -2.92 -19.69 -4.70
CA ARG A 67 -1.88 -19.89 -5.73
C ARG A 67 -1.64 -21.37 -6.06
N ARG A 68 -1.79 -22.26 -5.06
CA ARG A 68 -1.72 -23.71 -5.24
C ARG A 68 -3.13 -24.27 -5.46
N LEU A 69 -3.29 -25.14 -6.46
CA LEU A 69 -4.57 -25.82 -6.69
C LEU A 69 -4.91 -26.75 -5.51
N PRO A 70 -6.16 -26.78 -5.00
CA PRO A 70 -6.54 -27.69 -3.91
C PRO A 70 -6.39 -29.16 -4.32
N ASP A 71 -6.15 -30.06 -3.36
CA ASP A 71 -5.86 -31.47 -3.64
C ASP A 71 -7.03 -32.19 -4.31
N VAL A 72 -8.26 -31.98 -3.84
CA VAL A 72 -9.45 -32.69 -4.35
C VAL A 72 -9.72 -32.39 -5.84
N PRO A 73 -9.79 -31.13 -6.30
CA PRO A 73 -9.90 -30.81 -7.73
C PRO A 73 -8.71 -31.29 -8.55
N THR A 74 -7.50 -31.31 -7.98
CA THR A 74 -6.31 -31.82 -8.66
C THR A 74 -6.47 -33.31 -8.95
N VAL A 75 -6.78 -34.11 -7.93
CA VAL A 75 -6.93 -35.57 -8.06
C VAL A 75 -8.10 -35.89 -8.98
N LEU A 76 -9.26 -35.28 -8.76
CA LEU A 76 -10.44 -35.52 -9.59
C LEU A 76 -10.22 -35.09 -11.04
N GLY A 77 -9.61 -33.93 -11.26
CA GLY A 77 -9.27 -33.44 -12.59
C GLY A 77 -8.31 -34.38 -13.33
N VAL A 78 -7.25 -34.84 -12.65
CA VAL A 78 -6.29 -35.80 -13.22
C VAL A 78 -6.98 -37.12 -13.57
N LEU A 79 -7.78 -37.68 -12.67
CA LEU A 79 -8.52 -38.93 -12.92
C LEU A 79 -9.47 -38.79 -14.12
N LEU A 80 -10.24 -37.71 -14.19
CA LEU A 80 -11.16 -37.45 -15.30
C LEU A 80 -10.43 -37.21 -16.63
N MET A 81 -9.27 -36.56 -16.61
CA MET A 81 -8.43 -36.40 -17.80
C MET A 81 -7.91 -37.75 -18.29
N LEU A 82 -7.40 -38.60 -17.40
CA LEU A 82 -6.92 -39.94 -17.75
C LEU A 82 -8.04 -40.83 -18.31
N VAL A 83 -9.24 -40.77 -17.71
CA VAL A 83 -10.43 -41.45 -18.24
C VAL A 83 -10.79 -40.91 -19.62
N SER A 84 -10.74 -39.60 -19.84
CA SER A 84 -10.96 -39.00 -21.18
C SER A 84 -9.96 -39.57 -22.19
N ILE A 85 -8.67 -39.56 -21.89
CA ILE A 85 -7.61 -40.04 -22.79
C ILE A 85 -7.83 -41.52 -23.12
N GLN A 86 -8.08 -42.36 -22.11
CA GLN A 86 -8.34 -43.77 -22.32
C GLN A 86 -9.55 -44.00 -23.23
N ARG A 87 -10.66 -43.29 -22.99
CA ARG A 87 -11.88 -43.41 -23.79
C ARG A 87 -11.69 -42.90 -25.23
N SER A 88 -10.88 -41.87 -25.42
CA SER A 88 -10.50 -41.40 -26.76
C SER A 88 -9.75 -42.48 -27.54
N TYR A 89 -8.79 -43.18 -26.91
CA TYR A 89 -8.08 -44.30 -27.55
C TYR A 89 -8.98 -45.53 -27.78
N ASP A 90 -9.92 -45.81 -26.89
CA ASP A 90 -10.88 -46.92 -27.07
C ASP A 90 -11.92 -46.65 -28.19
N ALA A 91 -12.13 -45.38 -28.54
CA ALA A 91 -13.02 -44.93 -29.61
C ALA A 91 -12.37 -44.93 -31.01
N LEU A 92 -11.04 -45.03 -31.06
CA LEU A 92 -10.23 -45.03 -32.27
C LEU A 92 -10.13 -46.43 -32.88
N ASP A 93 -10.24 -46.50 -34.21
CA ASP A 93 -9.90 -47.69 -34.99
C ASP A 93 -8.36 -47.90 -34.96
N PRO A 94 -7.86 -49.11 -34.61
CA PRO A 94 -6.43 -49.45 -34.68
C PRO A 94 -5.76 -49.24 -36.05
N GLU A 95 -6.53 -49.20 -37.15
CA GLU A 95 -6.03 -48.93 -38.49
C GLU A 95 -6.01 -47.43 -38.87
N ALA A 96 -6.60 -46.55 -38.06
CA ALA A 96 -6.67 -45.11 -38.34
C ALA A 96 -5.31 -44.39 -38.15
N GLN A 97 -5.04 -43.39 -39.00
CA GLN A 97 -3.82 -42.57 -38.92
C GLN A 97 -3.79 -41.70 -37.64
N LEU A 98 -2.62 -41.64 -36.99
CA LEU A 98 -2.34 -40.89 -35.75
C LEU A 98 -2.84 -39.45 -35.73
N PHE A 99 -2.77 -38.74 -36.86
CA PHE A 99 -2.96 -37.28 -36.90
C PHE A 99 -4.43 -36.85 -36.76
N GLY A 100 -5.40 -37.72 -37.08
CA GLY A 100 -6.84 -37.45 -36.92
C GLY A 100 -7.40 -37.86 -35.55
N GLY A 101 -6.75 -38.78 -34.83
CA GLY A 101 -7.29 -39.37 -33.61
C GLY A 101 -7.02 -38.60 -32.31
N GLN A 102 -6.02 -37.72 -32.29
CA GLN A 102 -5.60 -37.04 -31.07
C GLN A 102 -6.24 -35.65 -30.88
N TRP A 103 -7.57 -35.57 -31.02
CA TRP A 103 -8.34 -34.33 -30.84
C TRP A 103 -8.06 -33.62 -29.50
N PHE A 104 -7.65 -34.37 -28.49
CA PHE A 104 -7.40 -33.90 -27.13
C PHE A 104 -5.98 -33.39 -26.86
N THR A 105 -5.00 -33.56 -27.76
CA THR A 105 -3.57 -33.25 -27.48
C THR A 105 -3.37 -31.81 -27.02
N LEU A 106 -3.94 -30.84 -27.74
CA LEU A 106 -3.83 -29.43 -27.38
C LEU A 106 -4.48 -29.14 -26.00
N GLY A 107 -5.58 -29.82 -25.70
CA GLY A 107 -6.25 -29.72 -24.41
C GLY A 107 -5.45 -30.37 -23.27
N PHE A 108 -4.82 -31.49 -23.53
CA PHE A 108 -3.95 -32.19 -22.59
C PHE A 108 -2.69 -31.38 -22.26
N ASP A 109 -2.05 -30.79 -23.28
CA ASP A 109 -0.90 -29.90 -23.12
C ASP A 109 -1.23 -28.70 -22.24
N GLY A 110 -2.35 -28.03 -22.52
CA GLY A 110 -2.82 -26.91 -21.69
C GLY A 110 -3.12 -27.33 -20.25
N PHE A 111 -3.67 -28.53 -20.05
CA PHE A 111 -3.94 -29.07 -18.72
C PHE A 111 -2.64 -29.32 -17.93
N LEU A 112 -1.62 -29.89 -18.55
CA LEU A 112 -0.31 -30.08 -17.94
C LEU A 112 0.37 -28.75 -17.59
N VAL A 113 0.32 -27.77 -18.49
CA VAL A 113 0.82 -26.41 -18.23
C VAL A 113 0.10 -25.80 -17.03
N ALA A 114 -1.22 -25.93 -16.95
CA ALA A 114 -2.00 -25.41 -15.84
C ALA A 114 -1.57 -26.05 -14.51
N LEU A 115 -1.35 -27.36 -14.46
CA LEU A 115 -0.82 -28.05 -13.28
C LEU A 115 0.61 -27.58 -12.92
N GLY A 116 1.47 -27.37 -13.92
CA GLY A 116 2.83 -26.87 -13.74
C GLY A 116 2.85 -25.47 -13.10
N VAL A 117 2.09 -24.53 -13.67
CA VAL A 117 1.96 -23.15 -13.17
C VAL A 117 1.30 -23.10 -11.79
N ARG A 118 0.31 -23.96 -11.53
CA ARG A 118 -0.40 -24.05 -10.24
C ARG A 118 0.35 -24.84 -9.15
N ARG A 119 1.66 -25.08 -9.35
CA ARG A 119 2.57 -25.79 -8.42
C ARG A 119 2.16 -27.23 -8.08
N ARG A 120 1.48 -27.91 -9.01
CA ARG A 120 1.15 -29.34 -8.94
C ARG A 120 1.92 -30.14 -10.00
N GLY A 121 3.15 -29.71 -10.30
CA GLY A 121 3.99 -30.32 -11.33
C GLY A 121 4.22 -31.83 -11.16
N GLY A 122 4.28 -32.34 -9.92
CA GLY A 122 4.38 -33.79 -9.66
C GLY A 122 3.17 -34.58 -10.16
N TRP A 123 1.96 -34.04 -9.98
CA TRP A 123 0.74 -34.62 -10.55
C TRP A 123 0.71 -34.50 -12.08
N GLY A 124 1.24 -33.41 -12.63
CA GLY A 124 1.43 -33.27 -14.08
C GLY A 124 2.31 -34.39 -14.66
N TRP A 125 3.46 -34.67 -14.03
CA TRP A 125 4.33 -35.77 -14.44
C TRP A 125 3.68 -37.14 -14.30
N ALA A 126 2.99 -37.40 -13.19
CA ALA A 126 2.25 -38.65 -13.02
C ALA A 126 1.19 -38.83 -14.12
N THR A 127 0.44 -37.78 -14.43
CA THR A 127 -0.56 -37.79 -15.52
C THR A 127 0.11 -38.06 -16.87
N LEU A 128 1.23 -37.40 -17.16
CA LEU A 128 1.98 -37.58 -18.40
C LEU A 128 2.53 -39.01 -18.54
N VAL A 129 3.09 -39.59 -17.48
CA VAL A 129 3.60 -40.96 -17.50
C VAL A 129 2.47 -41.96 -17.77
N ILE A 130 1.32 -41.79 -17.09
CA ILE A 130 0.17 -42.68 -17.29
C ILE A 130 -0.42 -42.49 -18.70
N ALA A 131 -0.57 -41.25 -19.18
CA ALA A 131 -1.04 -40.96 -20.54
C ALA A 131 -0.11 -41.55 -21.60
N THR A 132 1.21 -41.46 -21.39
CA THR A 132 2.21 -42.09 -22.26
C THR A 132 2.09 -43.61 -22.23
N ALA A 133 1.89 -44.22 -21.06
CA ALA A 133 1.66 -45.66 -20.98
C ALA A 133 0.39 -46.07 -21.74
N ILE A 134 -0.70 -45.32 -21.61
CA ILE A 134 -1.94 -45.56 -22.37
C ILE A 134 -1.66 -45.47 -23.87
N SER A 135 -1.02 -44.39 -24.34
CA SER A 135 -0.71 -44.21 -25.77
C SER A 135 0.20 -45.32 -26.30
N THR A 136 1.23 -45.72 -25.56
CA THR A 136 2.14 -46.80 -25.92
C THR A 136 1.42 -48.15 -25.99
N THR A 137 0.52 -48.46 -25.04
CA THR A 137 -0.25 -49.71 -25.07
C THR A 137 -1.22 -49.80 -26.24
N TRP A 138 -1.81 -48.67 -26.63
CA TRP A 138 -2.62 -48.59 -27.84
C TRP A 138 -1.74 -48.73 -29.09
N GLY A 139 -0.67 -47.93 -29.19
CA GLY A 139 0.25 -47.95 -30.34
C GLY A 139 0.93 -49.29 -30.58
N ALA A 140 1.15 -50.10 -29.53
CA ALA A 140 1.66 -51.46 -29.66
C ALA A 140 0.70 -52.41 -30.40
N ARG A 141 -0.60 -52.10 -30.45
CA ARG A 141 -1.65 -52.87 -31.13
C ARG A 141 -2.07 -52.27 -32.47
N SER A 142 -1.61 -51.05 -32.77
CA SER A 142 -1.94 -50.30 -33.99
C SER A 142 -0.79 -50.35 -35.00
N ALA A 143 -1.06 -49.98 -36.26
CA ALA A 143 -0.03 -49.90 -37.32
C ALA A 143 1.09 -48.86 -37.06
N VAL A 144 0.88 -48.00 -36.07
CA VAL A 144 1.75 -46.91 -35.62
C VAL A 144 3.00 -47.39 -34.88
N GLY A 145 2.87 -48.48 -34.11
CA GLY A 145 3.94 -48.96 -33.24
C GLY A 145 4.07 -48.23 -31.89
N ALA A 146 4.60 -48.95 -30.91
CA ALA A 146 4.70 -48.50 -29.52
C ALA A 146 5.61 -47.27 -29.34
N TRP A 147 6.70 -47.20 -30.11
CA TRP A 147 7.69 -46.14 -30.01
C TRP A 147 7.18 -44.78 -30.47
N GLU A 148 6.53 -44.73 -31.63
CA GLU A 148 5.97 -43.48 -32.17
C GLU A 148 4.85 -42.94 -31.28
N ALA A 149 4.01 -43.84 -30.74
CA ALA A 149 2.96 -43.46 -29.79
C ALA A 149 3.52 -42.93 -28.47
N ALA A 150 4.67 -43.44 -28.00
CA ALA A 150 5.37 -42.86 -26.84
C ALA A 150 5.94 -41.47 -27.16
N LEU A 151 6.58 -41.34 -28.32
CA LEU A 151 7.25 -40.11 -28.74
C LEU A 151 6.26 -38.95 -28.98
N SER A 152 5.00 -39.25 -29.31
CA SER A 152 3.95 -38.23 -29.47
C SER A 152 3.74 -37.34 -28.23
N ASN A 153 4.04 -37.84 -27.03
CA ASN A 153 3.95 -37.09 -25.77
C ASN A 153 5.24 -36.32 -25.39
N ALA A 154 6.30 -36.40 -26.21
CA ALA A 154 7.58 -35.75 -25.91
C ALA A 154 7.45 -34.21 -25.86
N ALA A 155 6.62 -33.63 -26.74
CA ALA A 155 6.33 -32.20 -26.73
C ALA A 155 5.63 -31.77 -25.42
N SER A 156 4.68 -32.58 -24.94
CA SER A 156 3.97 -32.36 -23.67
C SER A 156 4.93 -32.36 -22.47
N ALA A 157 5.94 -33.23 -22.47
CA ALA A 157 6.99 -33.26 -21.45
C ALA A 157 7.81 -31.95 -21.43
N ALA A 158 8.23 -31.49 -22.62
CA ALA A 158 8.98 -30.25 -22.75
C ALA A 158 8.15 -29.03 -22.31
N LEU A 159 6.87 -29.00 -22.65
CA LEU A 159 5.96 -27.93 -22.27
C LEU A 159 5.69 -27.90 -20.76
N LEU A 160 5.49 -29.07 -20.13
CA LEU A 160 5.36 -29.19 -18.68
C LEU A 160 6.64 -28.70 -17.97
N LEU A 161 7.82 -29.08 -18.46
CA LEU A 161 9.10 -28.59 -17.94
C LEU A 161 9.19 -27.06 -18.04
N ALA A 162 8.94 -26.51 -19.23
CA ALA A 162 8.98 -25.08 -19.48
C ALA A 162 8.03 -24.32 -18.55
N SER A 163 6.80 -24.81 -18.36
CA SER A 163 5.83 -24.18 -17.47
C SER A 163 6.32 -24.11 -16.01
N GLN A 164 7.01 -25.15 -15.53
CA GLN A 164 7.57 -25.16 -14.18
C GLN A 164 8.77 -24.24 -14.03
N LEU A 165 9.63 -24.14 -15.06
CA LEU A 165 10.75 -23.21 -15.06
C LEU A 165 10.26 -21.76 -15.01
N ILE A 166 9.28 -21.42 -15.87
CA ILE A 166 8.65 -20.09 -15.89
C ILE A 166 8.03 -19.75 -14.53
N ALA A 167 7.29 -20.70 -13.94
CA ALA A 167 6.68 -20.48 -12.62
C ALA A 167 7.73 -20.23 -11.52
N ARG A 168 8.86 -20.96 -11.54
CA ARG A 168 9.96 -20.77 -10.58
C ARG A 168 10.66 -19.42 -10.76
N GLU A 169 10.93 -19.00 -11.99
CA GLU A 169 11.57 -17.70 -12.23
C GLU A 169 10.65 -16.54 -11.85
N TYR A 170 9.34 -16.67 -12.13
CA TYR A 170 8.37 -15.67 -11.70
C TYR A 170 8.32 -15.53 -10.17
N ASP A 171 8.37 -16.65 -9.43
CA ASP A 171 8.43 -16.63 -7.98
C ASP A 171 9.69 -15.89 -7.48
N ARG A 172 10.87 -16.18 -8.04
CA ARG A 172 12.13 -15.49 -7.69
C ARG A 172 12.07 -14.00 -7.98
N ALA A 173 11.59 -13.62 -9.16
CA ALA A 173 11.44 -12.22 -9.54
C ALA A 173 10.46 -11.48 -8.63
N SER A 174 9.37 -12.14 -8.20
CA SER A 174 8.38 -11.55 -7.30
C SER A 174 8.96 -11.27 -5.90
N VAL A 175 9.80 -12.16 -5.38
CA VAL A 175 10.50 -11.95 -4.09
C VAL A 175 11.48 -10.79 -4.20
N ALA A 176 12.31 -10.78 -5.24
CA ALA A 176 13.27 -9.69 -5.49
C ALA A 176 12.57 -8.32 -5.64
N PHE A 177 11.41 -8.27 -6.30
CA PHE A 177 10.64 -7.04 -6.45
C PHE A 177 10.06 -6.53 -5.12
N VAL A 178 9.58 -7.43 -4.26
CA VAL A 178 9.07 -7.08 -2.93
C VAL A 178 10.19 -6.54 -2.05
N GLU A 179 11.36 -7.17 -2.06
CA GLU A 179 12.55 -6.70 -1.33
C GLU A 179 13.02 -5.34 -1.82
N ALA A 180 13.16 -5.15 -3.14
CA ALA A 180 13.53 -3.87 -3.74
C ALA A 180 12.52 -2.76 -3.42
N SER A 181 11.22 -3.07 -3.48
CA SER A 181 10.15 -2.13 -3.11
C SER A 181 10.21 -1.76 -1.62
N GLY A 182 10.59 -2.69 -0.75
CA GLY A 182 10.82 -2.45 0.67
C GLY A 182 11.97 -1.48 0.92
N MET A 183 13.12 -1.69 0.26
CA MET A 183 14.28 -0.79 0.35
C MET A 183 13.96 0.62 -0.13
N VAL A 184 13.24 0.77 -1.26
CA VAL A 184 12.83 2.09 -1.77
C VAL A 184 11.90 2.82 -0.81
N ARG A 185 10.98 2.11 -0.15
CA ARG A 185 10.09 2.72 0.87
C ARG A 185 10.86 3.16 2.11
N ALA A 186 11.83 2.36 2.57
CA ALA A 186 12.68 2.71 3.69
C ALA A 186 13.54 3.96 3.38
N ALA A 187 14.15 4.03 2.19
CA ALA A 187 14.92 5.19 1.76
C ALA A 187 14.07 6.48 1.71
N ARG A 188 12.85 6.41 1.18
CA ARG A 188 11.94 7.57 1.14
C ARG A 188 11.54 8.08 2.53
N ALA A 189 11.36 7.18 3.49
CA ALA A 189 11.04 7.59 4.87
C ALA A 189 12.20 8.36 5.53
N HIS A 190 13.44 8.02 5.19
CA HIS A 190 14.62 8.77 5.64
C HIS A 190 14.70 10.15 4.97
N ASP A 191 14.48 10.23 3.65
CA ASP A 191 14.50 11.50 2.91
C ASP A 191 13.40 12.47 3.39
N GLU A 192 12.20 11.97 3.70
CA GLU A 192 11.09 12.79 4.21
C GLU A 192 11.39 13.38 5.60
N ALA A 193 12.06 12.61 6.48
CA ALA A 193 12.47 13.10 7.79
C ALA A 193 13.55 14.19 7.68
N GLU A 194 14.54 14.01 6.80
CA GLU A 194 15.60 14.99 6.57
C GLU A 194 15.04 16.27 5.93
N GLN A 195 14.19 16.16 4.91
CA GLN A 195 13.50 17.31 4.30
C GLN A 195 12.62 18.07 5.30
N GLY A 196 11.96 17.38 6.24
CA GLY A 196 11.18 18.02 7.30
C GLY A 196 12.03 18.93 8.20
N THR A 197 13.23 18.49 8.56
CA THR A 197 14.14 19.28 9.41
C THR A 197 14.70 20.50 8.68
N VAL A 198 15.08 20.36 7.40
CA VAL A 198 15.60 21.46 6.58
C VAL A 198 14.54 22.53 6.36
N HIS A 199 13.31 22.14 5.99
CA HIS A 199 12.21 23.09 5.81
C HIS A 199 11.86 23.83 7.10
N ALA A 200 11.85 23.14 8.25
CA ALA A 200 11.61 23.77 9.54
C ALA A 200 12.71 24.80 9.90
N SER A 201 13.97 24.49 9.60
CA SER A 201 15.10 25.41 9.80
C SER A 201 14.99 26.66 8.92
N VAL A 202 14.75 26.49 7.61
CA VAL A 202 14.59 27.61 6.67
C VAL A 202 13.44 28.52 7.08
N ARG A 203 12.29 27.95 7.47
CA ARG A 203 11.13 28.72 7.91
C ARG A 203 11.43 29.55 9.17
N ARG A 204 12.17 28.97 10.13
CA ARG A 204 12.60 29.68 11.35
C ARG A 204 13.54 30.85 11.03
N VAL A 205 14.50 30.65 10.12
CA VAL A 205 15.42 31.72 9.69
C VAL A 205 14.64 32.86 9.03
N GLN A 206 13.68 32.56 8.17
CA GLN A 206 12.84 33.58 7.53
C GLN A 206 11.98 34.35 8.54
N GLU A 207 11.43 33.67 9.55
CA GLU A 207 10.64 34.30 10.60
C GLU A 207 11.48 35.28 11.44
N VAL A 208 12.68 34.87 11.87
CA VAL A 208 13.61 35.74 12.61
C VAL A 208 14.02 36.93 11.75
N ARG A 209 14.33 36.72 10.47
CA ARG A 209 14.69 37.79 9.55
C ARG A 209 13.55 38.81 9.37
N ARG A 210 12.30 38.35 9.29
CA ARG A 210 11.13 39.23 9.19
C ARG A 210 10.94 40.09 10.45
N LEU A 211 11.24 39.55 11.63
CA LEU A 211 11.05 40.24 12.90
C LEU A 211 12.18 41.23 13.23
N ALA A 212 13.44 40.84 13.01
CA ALA A 212 14.60 41.58 13.48
C ALA A 212 15.45 42.20 12.35
N GLY A 213 15.24 41.81 11.09
CA GLY A 213 16.11 42.17 9.97
C GLY A 213 16.35 43.67 9.84
N GLY A 214 15.29 44.47 9.76
CA GLY A 214 15.42 45.93 9.63
C GLY A 214 16.05 46.61 10.84
N LEU A 215 15.87 46.07 12.05
CA LEU A 215 16.49 46.61 13.27
C LEU A 215 18.00 46.31 13.31
N LEU A 216 18.40 45.11 12.89
CA LEU A 216 19.81 44.72 12.76
C LEU A 216 20.50 45.52 11.64
N GLU A 217 19.82 45.76 10.53
CA GLU A 217 20.34 46.59 9.43
C GLU A 217 20.57 48.04 9.88
N ARG A 218 19.64 48.62 10.66
CA ARG A 218 19.79 49.94 11.29
C ARG A 218 21.02 49.99 12.20
N ILE A 219 21.21 49.00 13.07
CA ILE A 219 22.38 48.92 13.97
C ILE A 219 23.68 48.77 13.16
N ALA A 220 23.65 48.01 12.06
CA ALA A 220 24.85 47.71 11.29
C ALA A 220 25.31 48.85 10.37
N HIS A 221 24.39 49.64 9.82
CA HIS A 221 24.69 50.62 8.76
C HIS A 221 24.53 52.08 9.18
N ASP A 222 23.84 52.36 10.30
CA ASP A 222 23.63 53.72 10.76
C ASP A 222 24.51 54.05 11.98
N PRO A 223 25.46 54.99 11.85
CA PRO A 223 26.34 55.39 12.95
C PRO A 223 25.71 56.41 13.91
N SER A 224 24.47 56.85 13.68
CA SER A 224 23.78 57.80 14.58
C SER A 224 23.54 57.20 15.98
N PRO A 225 23.53 58.03 17.04
CA PRO A 225 23.20 57.55 18.38
C PRO A 225 21.81 56.94 18.43
N VAL A 226 21.68 55.80 19.10
CA VAL A 226 20.39 55.12 19.32
C VAL A 226 19.49 56.03 20.17
N THR A 227 18.31 56.34 19.65
CA THR A 227 17.29 57.10 20.38
C THR A 227 16.58 56.24 21.42
N ASP A 228 16.01 56.86 22.45
CA ASP A 228 15.24 56.13 23.48
C ASP A 228 14.09 55.29 22.90
N ARG A 229 13.46 55.82 21.83
CA ARG A 229 12.39 55.13 21.10
C ARG A 229 12.89 53.87 20.38
N GLU A 230 14.08 53.93 19.77
CA GLU A 230 14.70 52.76 19.14
C GLU A 230 15.13 51.73 20.18
N LEU A 231 15.66 52.20 21.31
CA LEU A 231 16.04 51.33 22.43
C LEU A 231 14.84 50.52 22.95
N GLU A 232 13.69 51.17 23.09
CA GLU A 232 12.43 50.50 23.45
C GLU A 232 11.99 49.50 22.37
N GLN A 233 12.09 49.86 21.10
CA GLN A 233 11.75 48.97 19.98
C GLN A 233 12.65 47.74 19.89
N PHE A 234 13.95 47.88 20.22
CA PHE A 234 14.89 46.77 20.33
C PHE A 234 14.52 45.84 21.48
N ARG A 235 14.25 46.39 22.68
CA ARG A 235 13.83 45.60 23.85
C ARG A 235 12.53 44.83 23.61
N LEU A 236 11.55 45.46 22.98
CA LEU A 236 10.28 44.78 22.64
C LEU A 236 10.49 43.65 21.63
N THR A 237 11.38 43.83 20.66
CA THR A 237 11.66 42.81 19.64
C THR A 237 12.49 41.65 20.21
N GLU A 238 13.44 41.93 21.10
CA GLU A 238 14.19 40.91 21.85
C GLU A 238 13.26 40.07 22.74
N ALA A 239 12.37 40.71 23.50
CA ALA A 239 11.39 40.01 24.31
C ALA A 239 10.47 39.12 23.44
N GLN A 240 10.03 39.62 22.28
CA GLN A 240 9.23 38.85 21.34
C GLN A 240 9.98 37.63 20.77
N LEU A 241 11.28 37.75 20.47
CA LEU A 241 12.11 36.62 20.03
C LEU A 241 12.33 35.61 21.17
N ARG A 242 12.51 36.09 22.40
CA ARG A 242 12.68 35.23 23.57
C ARG A 242 11.42 34.39 23.82
N ASP A 243 10.25 35.00 23.70
CA ASP A 243 8.97 34.30 23.87
C ASP A 243 8.71 33.29 22.76
N SER A 244 9.09 33.58 21.51
CA SER A 244 8.91 32.61 20.42
C SER A 244 9.79 31.37 20.60
N ILE A 245 10.92 31.50 21.31
CA ILE A 245 11.79 30.39 21.69
C ILE A 245 11.24 29.66 22.92
N ARG A 246 10.87 30.40 23.98
CA ARG A 246 10.42 29.83 25.27
C ARG A 246 9.00 29.29 25.25
N GLY A 247 8.13 29.82 24.39
CA GLY A 247 6.70 29.53 24.31
C GLY A 247 6.30 28.73 23.06
N ARG A 248 7.17 27.87 22.53
CA ARG A 248 7.07 27.27 21.18
C ARG A 248 5.67 26.75 20.80
N SER A 249 4.96 26.08 21.71
CA SER A 249 3.66 25.46 21.45
C SER A 249 2.49 26.46 21.47
N VAL A 250 2.62 27.60 22.16
CA VAL A 250 1.57 28.61 22.38
C VAL A 250 1.83 29.94 21.64
N ALA A 251 3.08 30.20 21.22
CA ALA A 251 3.52 31.44 20.59
C ALA A 251 3.01 31.60 19.15
N THR A 252 1.70 31.84 19.00
CA THR A 252 1.12 32.22 17.71
C THR A 252 1.45 33.69 17.38
N PRO A 253 1.50 34.08 16.09
CA PRO A 253 1.77 35.48 15.71
C PRO A 253 0.83 36.48 16.39
N TYR A 254 -0.46 36.13 16.50
CA TYR A 254 -1.49 36.95 17.17
C TYR A 254 -1.22 37.11 18.67
N LEU A 255 -0.79 36.03 19.34
CA LEU A 255 -0.47 36.08 20.75
C LEU A 255 0.75 36.97 21.02
N LEU A 256 1.81 36.81 20.22
CA LEU A 256 3.03 37.61 20.35
C LEU A 256 2.76 39.10 20.11
N GLU A 257 1.88 39.44 19.18
CA GLU A 257 1.46 40.82 18.94
C GLU A 257 0.66 41.40 20.11
N ALA A 258 -0.28 40.63 20.67
CA ALA A 258 -1.02 41.01 21.87
C ALA A 258 -0.09 41.21 23.09
N ALA A 259 0.88 40.32 23.27
CA ALA A 259 1.90 40.42 24.32
C ALA A 259 2.77 41.67 24.15
N ARG A 260 3.18 41.98 22.92
CA ARG A 260 3.93 43.20 22.59
C ARG A 260 3.11 44.46 22.91
N ALA A 261 1.83 44.48 22.56
CA ALA A 261 0.93 45.59 22.88
C ALA A 261 0.74 45.76 24.39
N ALA A 262 0.65 44.67 25.15
CA ALA A 262 0.57 44.71 26.62
C ALA A 262 1.85 45.25 27.25
N ARG A 263 3.02 44.82 26.77
CA ARG A 263 4.32 45.36 27.23
C ARG A 263 4.48 46.84 26.93
N GLY A 264 4.00 47.31 25.78
CA GLY A 264 3.97 48.74 25.46
C GLY A 264 3.09 49.57 26.41
N ARG A 265 2.20 48.94 27.20
CA ARG A 265 1.44 49.58 28.28
C ARG A 265 2.10 49.44 29.66
N GLY A 266 3.27 48.82 29.75
CA GLY A 266 3.98 48.58 31.01
C GLY A 266 3.60 47.29 31.74
N VAL A 267 2.83 46.39 31.11
CA VAL A 267 2.49 45.07 31.69
C VAL A 267 3.67 44.10 31.50
N GLN A 268 4.07 43.41 32.56
CA GLN A 268 5.03 42.30 32.44
C GLN A 268 4.34 41.09 31.82
N VAL A 269 4.94 40.48 30.80
CA VAL A 269 4.38 39.30 30.15
C VAL A 269 5.45 38.21 30.10
N ASP A 270 5.13 37.01 30.56
CA ASP A 270 5.99 35.84 30.47
C ASP A 270 5.27 34.69 29.76
N VAL A 271 5.94 34.08 28.77
CA VAL A 271 5.37 33.00 27.95
C VAL A 271 6.30 31.79 28.04
N LEU A 272 5.76 30.70 28.56
CA LEU A 272 6.50 29.49 28.92
C LEU A 272 5.87 28.26 28.28
N ASP A 273 6.70 27.35 27.79
CA ASP A 273 6.26 26.08 27.21
C ASP A 273 7.08 24.91 27.76
N GLU A 274 6.43 24.08 28.56
CA GLU A 274 6.99 22.85 29.14
C GLU A 274 6.42 21.59 28.47
N ARG A 275 5.60 21.74 27.42
CA ARG A 275 4.85 20.64 26.82
C ARG A 275 5.70 19.71 25.96
N GLY A 276 6.80 20.22 25.40
CA GLY A 276 7.72 19.45 24.55
C GLY A 276 7.16 19.02 23.19
N GLY A 277 5.93 19.42 22.84
CA GLY A 277 5.22 19.03 21.62
C GLY A 277 4.11 20.01 21.22
N THR A 278 3.45 19.76 20.08
CA THR A 278 2.41 20.66 19.54
C THR A 278 1.08 20.54 20.26
N LEU A 279 0.43 21.68 20.55
CA LEU A 279 -0.92 21.71 21.11
C LEU A 279 -1.97 21.25 20.08
N PRO A 280 -3.01 20.51 20.49
CA PRO A 280 -4.15 20.22 19.65
C PRO A 280 -4.82 21.51 19.16
N GLY A 281 -5.32 21.50 17.91
CA GLY A 281 -5.94 22.68 17.30
C GLY A 281 -7.05 23.37 18.12
N PRO A 282 -7.99 22.63 18.75
CA PRO A 282 -9.00 23.22 19.62
C PRO A 282 -8.41 23.94 20.84
N VAL A 283 -7.45 23.30 21.51
CA VAL A 283 -6.76 23.85 22.69
C VAL A 283 -6.00 25.12 22.32
N LEU A 284 -5.23 25.10 21.23
CA LEU A 284 -4.47 26.27 20.77
C LEU A 284 -5.38 27.47 20.45
N ARG A 285 -6.56 27.23 19.86
CA ARG A 285 -7.54 28.30 19.59
C ARG A 285 -8.13 28.87 20.85
N SER A 286 -8.53 28.03 21.81
CA SER A 286 -9.02 28.49 23.11
C SER A 286 -7.95 29.28 23.86
N ALA A 287 -6.70 28.78 23.89
CA ALA A 287 -5.56 29.45 24.51
C ALA A 287 -5.27 30.81 23.90
N THR A 288 -5.18 30.87 22.56
CA THR A 288 -4.94 32.14 21.86
C THR A 288 -6.05 33.15 22.18
N ARG A 289 -7.31 32.74 22.14
CA ARG A 289 -8.46 33.63 22.40
C ARG A 289 -8.44 34.16 23.85
N GLN A 290 -8.31 33.28 24.83
CA GLN A 290 -8.32 33.68 26.24
C GLN A 290 -7.12 34.54 26.59
N ALA A 291 -5.94 34.20 26.07
CA ALA A 291 -4.75 35.01 26.27
C ALA A 291 -4.86 36.40 25.62
N MET A 292 -5.45 36.52 24.43
CA MET A 292 -5.74 37.82 23.81
C MET A 292 -6.72 38.66 24.63
N GLU A 293 -7.74 38.04 25.22
CA GLU A 293 -8.72 38.72 26.09
C GLU A 293 -8.03 39.29 27.35
N VAL A 294 -7.25 38.45 28.04
CA VAL A 294 -6.50 38.86 29.24
C VAL A 294 -5.45 39.93 28.91
N LEU A 295 -4.63 39.69 27.89
CA LEU A 295 -3.61 40.63 27.45
C LEU A 295 -4.22 41.93 26.91
N GLY A 296 -5.43 41.93 26.37
CA GLY A 296 -6.13 43.13 25.92
C GLY A 296 -6.64 43.98 27.10
N ALA A 297 -7.14 43.33 28.15
CA ALA A 297 -7.67 43.98 29.33
C ALA A 297 -6.59 44.46 30.32
N ALA A 298 -5.41 43.82 30.33
CA ALA A 298 -4.34 44.14 31.28
C ALA A 298 -3.81 45.57 31.09
N ARG A 299 -3.86 46.38 32.16
CA ARG A 299 -3.32 47.76 32.22
C ARG A 299 -2.12 47.91 33.14
N SER A 300 -1.92 46.97 34.06
CA SER A 300 -0.80 46.91 35.01
C SER A 300 -0.59 45.46 35.47
N GLY A 301 0.52 45.21 36.16
CA GLY A 301 0.85 43.91 36.74
C GLY A 301 1.59 42.97 35.79
N ALA A 302 1.47 41.66 36.03
CA ALA A 302 2.15 40.60 35.31
C ALA A 302 1.15 39.56 34.76
N VAL A 303 1.34 39.15 33.49
CA VAL A 303 0.57 38.10 32.83
C VAL A 303 1.51 36.95 32.47
N THR A 304 1.23 35.75 32.99
CA THR A 304 1.98 34.53 32.70
C THR A 304 1.12 33.57 31.88
N ILE A 305 1.64 33.12 30.75
CA ILE A 305 1.01 32.11 29.89
C ILE A 305 1.93 30.90 29.85
N ARG A 306 1.47 29.77 30.38
CA ARG A 306 2.26 28.55 30.51
C ARG A 306 1.57 27.37 29.83
N ALA A 307 2.24 26.76 28.86
CA ALA A 307 1.85 25.45 28.36
C ALA A 307 2.42 24.36 29.27
N LEU A 308 1.55 23.48 29.76
CA LEU A 308 1.89 22.46 30.74
C LEU A 308 2.37 21.16 30.06
N PRO A 309 3.13 20.31 30.78
CA PRO A 309 3.59 19.02 30.28
C PRO A 309 2.46 18.14 29.73
N ALA A 310 2.76 17.34 28.70
CA ALA A 310 1.77 16.39 28.17
C ALA A 310 1.39 15.35 29.24
N GLY A 311 0.08 15.16 29.45
CA GLY A 311 -0.47 14.26 30.49
C GLY A 311 -1.03 14.98 31.71
N ASP A 312 -0.87 16.30 31.79
CA ASP A 312 -1.57 17.13 32.79
C ASP A 312 -3.03 17.37 32.39
N SER A 313 -3.89 17.64 33.37
CA SER A 313 -5.33 17.85 33.14
C SER A 313 -5.64 19.14 32.37
N ALA A 314 -4.83 20.17 32.61
CA ALA A 314 -4.81 21.41 31.84
C ALA A 314 -3.63 21.41 30.86
N ALA A 315 -3.86 21.86 29.64
CA ALA A 315 -2.84 22.04 28.62
C ALA A 315 -2.20 23.43 28.65
N VAL A 316 -2.96 24.46 29.04
CA VAL A 316 -2.48 25.84 29.13
C VAL A 316 -3.07 26.51 30.37
N LEU A 317 -2.22 27.20 31.13
CA LEU A 317 -2.57 28.03 32.27
C LEU A 317 -2.23 29.50 31.93
N ILE A 318 -3.18 30.40 32.15
CA ILE A 318 -3.01 31.85 31.99
C ILE A 318 -3.29 32.51 33.32
N VAL A 319 -2.34 33.26 33.87
CA VAL A 319 -2.49 33.97 35.15
C VAL A 319 -2.26 35.44 34.92
N HIS A 320 -3.16 36.29 35.41
CA HIS A 320 -2.98 37.74 35.50
C HIS A 320 -2.92 38.17 36.96
N ASP A 321 -1.73 38.54 37.40
CA ASP A 321 -1.47 39.20 38.69
C ASP A 321 -1.52 40.72 38.48
N ARG A 322 -2.46 41.41 39.12
CA ARG A 322 -2.65 42.87 38.97
C ARG A 322 -1.70 43.72 39.82
N GLY A 323 -0.90 43.09 40.69
CA GLY A 323 0.02 43.76 41.61
C GLY A 323 -0.57 44.01 43.01
N PRO A 324 0.21 44.61 43.93
CA PRO A 324 -0.17 44.72 45.34
C PRO A 324 -1.29 45.76 45.55
N GLY A 325 -2.51 45.26 45.68
CA GLY A 325 -3.72 45.99 46.05
C GLY A 325 -4.95 45.13 45.81
N ASP A 326 -5.37 44.37 46.83
CA ASP A 326 -6.63 43.63 47.09
C ASP A 326 -7.49 43.03 45.94
N ASP A 327 -7.04 43.01 44.69
CA ASP A 327 -7.72 42.37 43.57
C ASP A 327 -7.21 40.92 43.44
N GLU A 328 -8.14 39.96 43.53
CA GLU A 328 -7.81 38.54 43.33
C GLU A 328 -7.17 38.31 41.94
N PRO A 329 -6.10 37.51 41.86
CA PRO A 329 -5.47 37.16 40.60
C PRO A 329 -6.44 36.34 39.76
N VAL A 330 -6.53 36.64 38.46
CA VAL A 330 -7.37 35.85 37.54
C VAL A 330 -6.53 34.71 36.99
N ALA A 331 -6.97 33.48 37.20
CA ALA A 331 -6.39 32.27 36.62
C ALA A 331 -7.36 31.64 35.63
N ILE A 332 -6.85 31.26 34.46
CA ILE A 332 -7.61 30.60 33.42
C ILE A 332 -6.90 29.31 33.04
N GLU A 333 -7.59 28.19 33.21
CA GLU A 333 -7.12 26.87 32.81
C GLU A 333 -7.84 26.40 31.55
N ILE A 334 -7.08 25.75 30.68
CA ILE A 334 -7.60 25.21 29.42
C ILE A 334 -7.34 23.72 29.40
N ALA A 335 -8.40 22.93 29.44
CA ALA A 335 -8.33 21.48 29.54
C ALA A 335 -7.62 20.85 28.33
N ASP A 336 -6.79 19.82 28.58
CA ASP A 336 -6.16 19.07 27.49
C ASP A 336 -7.21 18.25 26.71
N GLY A 337 -7.02 18.12 25.40
CA GLY A 337 -7.96 17.42 24.50
C GLY A 337 -9.22 18.21 24.12
N THR A 338 -9.99 18.74 25.07
CA THR A 338 -11.28 19.44 24.79
C THR A 338 -11.11 20.93 24.51
N GLY A 339 -10.12 21.58 25.15
CA GLY A 339 -9.94 23.03 25.09
C GLY A 339 -11.02 23.81 25.85
N GLU A 340 -11.71 23.16 26.78
CA GLU A 340 -12.66 23.77 27.71
C GLU A 340 -11.95 24.75 28.64
N VAL A 341 -12.61 25.86 28.97
CA VAL A 341 -12.00 26.99 29.69
C VAL A 341 -12.62 27.08 31.08
N SER A 342 -11.79 27.00 32.12
CA SER A 342 -12.19 27.23 33.51
C SER A 342 -11.53 28.52 34.00
N ARG A 343 -12.31 29.38 34.66
CA ARG A 343 -11.83 30.65 35.24
C ARG A 343 -11.91 30.58 36.76
N PHE A 344 -10.85 31.00 37.43
CA PHE A 344 -10.69 31.05 38.86
C PHE A 344 -10.13 32.43 39.27
#